data_AF-A0A2N1R016-F1
#
_entry.id   AF-A0A2N1R016-F1
#
_cell.length_a   1.000
_cell.length_b   1.000
_cell.length_c   1.000
_cell.angle_alpha   90.00
_cell.angle_beta   90.00
_cell.angle_gamma   90.00
#
_symmetry.space_group_name_H-M   'P 1'
#
loop_
_entity.id
_entity.type
_entity.pdbx_description
1 polymer ?
#
loop_
_entity_poly.entity_id
_entity_poly.type
_entity_poly.pdbx_seq_one_letter_code
_entity_poly.pdbx_strand_id
1 'polypeptide(L)' 'MSGKDYRSELGLPRIINASGTLTSFGGSRVRPEAATAMAEASGNFVDMELLLKRSGEKVAGLLGVD' A
#
# COMPACT_ATOMS: atom_id res chain seq x y z
N MET A 1 0.69 -17.32 14.62
CA MET A 1 0.81 -16.22 15.62
C MET A 1 -0.37 -15.29 15.40
N SER A 2 -1.33 -15.25 16.31
CA SER A 2 -2.50 -14.36 16.16
C SER A 2 -2.07 -12.93 16.47
N GLY A 3 -1.59 -12.22 15.46
CA GLY A 3 -1.35 -10.78 15.53
C GLY A 3 -2.65 -10.02 15.78
N LYS A 4 -2.52 -8.83 16.35
CA LYS A 4 -3.59 -7.89 16.67
C LYS A 4 -4.52 -7.68 15.45
N ASP A 5 -5.83 -7.94 15.59
CA ASP A 5 -6.83 -7.68 14.54
C ASP A 5 -7.53 -6.34 14.80
N TYR A 6 -6.94 -5.27 14.28
CA TYR A 6 -7.48 -3.90 14.42
C TYR A 6 -8.93 -3.76 13.95
N ARG A 7 -9.39 -4.57 13.00
CA ARG A 7 -10.81 -4.52 12.56
C ARG A 7 -11.74 -4.93 13.70
N SER A 8 -11.40 -6.00 14.43
CA SER A 8 -12.19 -6.47 15.57
C SER A 8 -12.20 -5.48 16.71
N GLU A 9 -11.06 -4.83 17.00
CA GLU A 9 -10.98 -3.81 18.06
C GLU A 9 -11.81 -2.57 17.75
N LEU A 10 -11.90 -2.21 16.47
CA LEU A 10 -12.72 -1.11 15.98
C LEU A 10 -14.19 -1.51 15.74
N GLY A 11 -14.60 -2.75 16.07
CA GLY A 11 -15.97 -3.24 15.85
C GLY A 11 -16.36 -3.42 14.38
N LEU A 12 -15.38 -3.50 13.47
CA LEU A 12 -15.60 -3.64 12.03
C LEU A 12 -15.80 -5.11 11.63
N PRO A 13 -16.79 -5.42 10.77
CA PRO A 13 -17.03 -6.78 10.33
C PRO A 13 -15.92 -7.30 9.40
N ARG A 14 -15.74 -8.62 9.38
CA ARG A 14 -14.94 -9.27 8.35
C ARG A 14 -15.74 -9.35 7.06
N ILE A 15 -15.13 -8.95 5.94
CA ILE A 15 -15.76 -8.94 4.62
C ILE A 15 -14.98 -9.87 3.68
N ILE A 16 -15.69 -10.70 2.94
CA ILE A 16 -15.16 -11.42 1.77
C ILE A 16 -15.61 -10.65 0.54
N ASN A 17 -14.66 -10.04 -0.16
CA ASN A 17 -14.94 -9.27 -1.37
C ASN A 17 -14.91 -10.19 -2.61
N ALA A 18 -16.08 -10.48 -3.17
CA ALA A 18 -16.25 -11.22 -4.43
C ALA A 18 -16.66 -10.31 -5.61
N SER A 19 -16.55 -8.99 -5.44
CA SER A 19 -16.97 -7.97 -6.42
C SER A 19 -15.78 -7.32 -7.17
N GLY A 20 -14.58 -7.88 -7.05
CA GLY A 20 -13.37 -7.30 -7.65
C GLY A 20 -12.85 -6.08 -6.89
N THR A 21 -12.35 -5.06 -7.58
CA THR A 21 -11.79 -3.84 -6.99
C THR A 21 -12.87 -2.83 -6.59
N LEU A 22 -13.73 -3.19 -5.63
CA LEU A 22 -14.84 -2.35 -5.18
C LEU A 22 -14.36 -1.15 -4.36
N THR A 23 -14.70 0.07 -4.80
CA THR A 23 -14.29 1.34 -4.16
C THR A 23 -14.73 1.44 -2.71
N SER A 24 -15.94 1.00 -2.38
CA SER A 24 -16.46 1.00 -1.00
C SER A 24 -15.64 0.14 -0.04
N PHE A 25 -14.86 -0.81 -0.55
CA PHE A 25 -13.95 -1.67 0.23
C PHE A 25 -12.48 -1.29 0.07
N GLY A 26 -12.18 -0.12 -0.52
CA GLY A 26 -10.82 0.36 -0.70
C GLY A 26 -10.10 -0.15 -1.95
N GLY A 27 -10.81 -0.83 -2.87
CA GLY A 27 -10.26 -1.28 -4.14
C GLY A 27 -9.29 -2.46 -3.98
N SER A 28 -8.03 -2.24 -4.34
CA SER A 28 -6.99 -3.28 -4.35
C SER A 28 -6.33 -3.46 -2.98
N ARG A 29 -6.07 -4.71 -2.59
CA ARG A 29 -5.26 -5.00 -1.41
C ARG A 29 -3.80 -4.61 -1.66
N VAL A 30 -3.18 -3.96 -0.68
CA VAL A 30 -1.74 -3.69 -0.69
C VAL A 30 -0.98 -5.01 -0.76
N ARG A 31 -0.01 -5.09 -1.68
CA ARG A 31 0.87 -6.25 -1.81
C ARG A 31 1.80 -6.38 -0.59
N PRO A 32 2.18 -7.60 -0.17
CA PRO A 32 3.06 -7.79 0.99
C PRO A 32 4.37 -7.00 0.89
N GLU A 33 4.98 -6.93 -0.29
CA GLU A 33 6.25 -6.23 -0.50
C GLU A 33 6.11 -4.71 -0.31
N ALA A 34 4.97 -4.14 -0.74
CA ALA A 34 4.66 -2.73 -0.52
C ALA A 34 4.38 -2.43 0.96
N ALA A 35 3.68 -3.32 1.66
CA ALA A 35 3.44 -3.18 3.09
C ALA A 35 4.74 -3.19 3.91
N THR A 36 5.69 -4.07 3.57
CA THR A 36 7.03 -4.10 4.19
C THR A 36 7.79 -2.80 3.95
N ALA A 37 7.82 -2.30 2.70
CA ALA A 37 8.49 -1.04 2.38
C ALA A 37 7.86 0.16 3.12
N MET A 38 6.53 0.21 3.25
CA MET A 38 5.83 1.24 4.03
C MET A 38 6.20 1.18 5.52
N ALA A 39 6.30 -0.02 6.09
CA ALA A 39 6.71 -0.19 7.48
C ALA A 39 8.14 0.32 7.72
N GLU A 40 9.08 0.01 6.84
CA GLU A 40 10.45 0.52 6.89
C GLU A 40 10.49 2.05 6.74
N ALA A 41 9.76 2.60 5.77
CA ALA A 41 9.69 4.03 5.53
C ALA A 41 9.12 4.80 6.72
N SER A 42 8.18 4.22 7.47
CA SER A 42 7.53 4.88 8.62
C SER A 42 8.49 5.28 9.76
N GLY A 43 9.67 4.66 9.83
CA GLY A 43 10.69 4.99 10.82
C GLY A 43 11.68 6.08 10.40
N ASN A 44 11.56 6.62 9.18
CA ASN A 44 12.55 7.50 8.58
C ASN A 44 11.90 8.76 7.99
N PHE A 45 12.61 9.89 8.04
CA PHE A 45 12.26 11.04 7.22
C PHE A 45 12.82 10.85 5.81
N VAL A 46 12.05 11.25 4.80
CA VAL A 46 12.44 11.15 3.40
C VAL A 46 12.23 12.51 2.73
N ASP A 47 13.15 12.90 1.87
CA ASP A 47 12.93 13.99 0.93
C ASP A 47 11.85 13.56 -0.07
N MET A 48 10.64 14.11 0.11
CA MET A 48 9.47 13.72 -0.69
C MET A 48 9.58 14.14 -2.15
N GLU A 49 10.24 15.26 -2.44
CA GLU A 49 10.43 15.71 -3.82
C GLU A 49 11.35 14.74 -4.56
N LEU A 50 12.47 14.37 -3.93
CA LEU A 50 13.40 13.40 -4.49
C LEU A 50 12.74 12.02 -4.64
N LEU A 51 11.99 11.56 -3.64
CA LEU A 51 11.28 10.27 -3.69
C LEU A 51 10.32 10.19 -4.88
N LEU A 52 9.50 11.24 -5.07
CA LEU A 52 8.54 11.31 -6.18
C LEU A 52 9.27 11.33 -7.53
N LYS A 53 10.36 12.10 -7.65
CA LYS A 53 11.19 12.13 -8.86
C LYS A 53 11.75 10.74 -9.21
N ARG A 54 12.39 10.07 -8.24
CA ARG A 54 12.94 8.71 -8.44
C ARG A 54 11.87 7.67 -8.77
N SER A 55 10.69 7.80 -8.19
CA SER A 55 9.55 6.93 -8.48
C SER A 55 9.08 7.12 -9.93
N GLY A 56 9.00 8.37 -10.39
CA GLY A 56 8.69 8.70 -11.79
C GLY A 56 9.71 8.10 -12.76
N GLU A 57 11.01 8.34 -12.54
CA GLU A 57 12.10 7.75 -13.34
C GLU A 57 11.99 6.22 -13.43
N LYS A 58 11.63 5.56 -12.32
CA LYS A 58 11.47 4.10 -12.29
C LYS A 58 10.28 3.63 -13.14
N VAL A 59 9.14 4.32 -13.05
CA VAL A 59 7.94 4.00 -13.83
C VAL A 59 8.20 4.24 -15.31
N ALA A 60 8.82 5.37 -15.65
CA ALA A 60 9.22 5.73 -17.01
C ALA A 60 10.11 4.64 -17.62
N GLY A 61 11.13 4.18 -16.88
CA GLY A 61 11.99 3.07 -17.30
C GLY A 61 11.27 1.71 -17.45
N LEU A 62 10.21 1.44 -16.68
CA LEU A 62 9.40 0.24 -16.85
C LEU A 62 8.51 0.29 -18.11
N LEU A 63 8.12 1.50 -18.51
CA LEU A 63 7.27 1.75 -19.67
C LEU A 63 8.06 2.05 -20.95
N GLY A 64 9.38 2.30 -20.84
CA GLY A 64 10.22 2.71 -21.97
C GLY A 64 9.94 4.11 -22.47
N VAL A 65 9.54 5.01 -21.57
CA VAL A 65 9.24 6.43 -21.86
C VAL A 65 10.12 7.34 -21.00
N ASP A 66 10.12 8.63 -21.32
CA ASP A 66 10.79 9.70 -20.56
C ASP A 66 9.79 10.57 -19.79
#